data_AF-A0A372GE85-F1
#
_entry.id   AF-A0A372GE85-F1
#
_cell.length_a   1.000
_cell.length_b   1.000
_cell.length_c   1.000
_cell.angle_alpha   90.00
_cell.angle_beta   90.00
_cell.angle_gamma   90.00
#
_symmetry.space_group_name_H-M   'P 1'
#
loop_
_entity.id
_entity.type
_entity.pdbx_description
1 polymer ?
#
loop_
_entity_poly.entity_id
_entity_poly.type
_entity_poly.pdbx_seq_one_letter_code
_entity_poly.pdbx_strand_id
1 'polypeptide(L)'
;MNVDLSQGDALALYEYAKRLLREHPDGPLPGQGLPLPDHDTYYRQPVPNSRAREAGAARIGAAVGAYFGGGADYADLCQTLVSVFCPPWHELISVLEPAISGVEFGRVLALGRRLTRTGTDRRPVQVGLVLLQGVAEAEDVDCISALAILGNSFSPSVVEILKRMPDPDTTLWWIARRTTAWARVYPVEALCRTTTDPAIKAWLLRHSVTDDPLSGYYAGEVAVSCDLRGALEVPEPDEALLDGAEAILHAMDRAGGMGPGLEHYHDAVPVLRRFLQFRESPPLRAALARLPPGPRDASP
;
A
#
# COMPACT_ATOMS: atom_id res chain seq x y z
N MET A 1 14.08 9.70 21.90
CA MET A 1 14.68 11.04 21.72
C MET A 1 13.60 11.90 21.09
N ASN A 2 12.95 12.76 21.87
CA ASN A 2 11.88 13.64 21.36
C ASN A 2 12.54 14.75 20.55
N VAL A 3 12.31 14.76 19.24
CA VAL A 3 12.71 15.86 18.38
C VAL A 3 11.59 16.89 18.44
N ASP A 4 11.92 18.03 19.04
CA ASP A 4 11.11 19.24 19.02
C ASP A 4 11.03 19.75 17.57
N LEU A 5 9.85 19.64 16.95
CA LEU A 5 9.55 20.13 15.59
C LEU A 5 8.91 21.52 15.61
N SER A 6 9.06 22.28 16.70
CA SER A 6 8.53 23.65 16.73
C SER A 6 9.46 24.64 16.02
N GLN A 7 8.97 25.17 14.91
CA GLN A 7 9.45 26.34 14.15
C GLN A 7 10.65 26.13 13.19
N GLY A 8 10.33 25.67 11.99
CA GLY A 8 11.15 25.75 10.78
C GLY A 8 10.22 25.56 9.57
N ASP A 9 10.55 26.11 8.40
CA ASP A 9 9.73 26.01 7.17
C ASP A 9 9.08 24.63 7.02
N ALA A 10 7.77 24.60 6.76
CA ALA A 10 7.01 23.37 6.66
C ALA A 10 7.68 22.44 5.62
N LEU A 11 8.27 21.35 6.10
CA LEU A 11 9.04 20.44 5.26
C LEU A 11 8.10 19.72 4.29
N ALA A 12 8.39 19.79 2.99
CA ALA A 12 7.64 19.03 2.00
C ALA A 12 7.68 17.53 2.32
N LEU A 13 6.55 16.83 2.16
CA LEU A 13 6.44 15.41 2.49
C LEU A 13 7.44 14.55 1.69
N TYR A 14 7.72 14.93 0.44
CA TYR A 14 8.73 14.25 -0.35
C TYR A 14 10.15 14.40 0.23
N GLU A 15 10.54 15.59 0.68
CA GLU A 15 11.84 15.80 1.32
C GLU A 15 11.93 15.12 2.69
N TYR A 16 10.82 15.10 3.43
CA TYR A 16 10.70 14.32 4.65
C TYR A 16 10.91 12.82 4.39
N ALA A 17 10.26 12.25 3.37
CA ALA A 17 10.47 10.86 2.98
C ALA A 17 11.92 10.56 2.60
N LYS A 18 12.56 11.43 1.79
CA LYS A 18 13.97 11.28 1.42
C LYS A 18 14.90 11.32 2.63
N ARG A 19 14.58 12.15 3.63
CA ARG A 19 15.32 12.17 4.90
C ARG A 19 15.18 10.82 5.62
N LEU A 20 13.96 10.31 5.76
CA LEU A 20 13.73 9.01 6.39
C LEU A 20 14.43 7.86 5.65
N LEU A 21 14.44 7.85 4.32
CA LEU A 21 15.15 6.84 3.53
C LEU A 21 16.67 6.88 3.73
N ARG A 22 17.25 8.06 3.97
CA ARG A 22 18.68 8.18 4.29
C ARG A 22 19.00 7.70 5.70
N GLU A 23 18.10 7.96 6.65
CA GLU A 23 18.27 7.55 8.06
C GLU A 23 17.99 6.04 8.26
N HIS A 24 17.10 5.48 7.44
CA HIS A 24 16.65 4.08 7.48
C HIS A 24 16.72 3.47 6.07
N PRO A 25 17.94 3.19 5.56
CA PRO A 25 18.11 2.67 4.20
C PRO A 25 17.57 1.25 4.04
N ASP A 26 17.59 0.48 5.12
CA ASP A 26 17.27 -0.94 5.16
C ASP A 26 16.02 -1.21 6.01
N GLY A 27 15.00 -1.77 5.36
CA GLY A 27 13.79 -2.26 6.01
C GLY A 27 12.73 -1.19 6.27
N PRO A 28 11.67 -1.55 7.01
CA PRO A 28 10.56 -0.65 7.25
C PRO A 28 10.89 0.56 8.12
N LEU A 29 10.25 1.69 7.82
CA LEU A 29 10.42 2.91 8.62
C LEU A 29 9.86 2.70 10.05
N PRO A 30 10.58 3.15 11.09
CA PRO A 30 10.03 3.22 12.44
C PRO A 30 8.72 4.00 12.44
N GLY A 31 7.70 3.47 13.12
CA GLY A 31 6.40 4.12 13.21
C GLY A 31 5.71 4.38 11.85
N GLN A 32 6.09 3.67 10.78
CA GLN A 32 5.57 3.88 9.42
C GLN A 32 5.84 5.29 8.86
N GLY A 33 6.91 5.95 9.35
CA GLY A 33 7.23 7.34 8.99
C GLY A 33 6.38 8.39 9.72
N LEU A 34 5.59 7.98 10.71
CA LEU A 34 4.82 8.89 11.57
C LEU A 34 5.67 9.43 12.73
N PRO A 35 5.35 10.65 13.24
CA PRO A 35 4.32 11.57 12.73
C PRO A 35 4.74 12.23 11.41
N LEU A 36 3.78 12.51 10.53
CA LEU A 36 4.02 13.33 9.34
C LEU A 36 4.19 14.81 9.73
N PRO A 37 4.89 15.63 8.92
CA PRO A 37 5.00 17.08 9.13
C PRO A 37 3.67 17.82 9.36
N ASP A 38 2.57 17.33 8.79
CA ASP A 38 1.22 17.89 8.92
C ASP A 38 0.37 17.21 10.02
N HIS A 39 0.98 16.42 10.91
CA HIS A 39 0.26 15.61 11.90
C HIS A 39 -0.72 16.43 12.74
N ASP A 40 -0.26 17.55 13.31
CA ASP A 40 -1.07 18.36 14.22
C ASP A 40 -2.20 19.09 13.52
N THR A 41 -1.99 19.54 12.28
CA THR A 41 -3.03 20.22 11.49
C THR A 41 -4.08 19.24 11.01
N TYR A 42 -3.68 18.01 10.65
CA TYR A 42 -4.59 16.99 10.16
C TYR A 42 -5.52 16.46 11.25
N TYR A 43 -4.99 16.07 12.41
CA TYR A 43 -5.79 15.43 13.48
C TYR A 43 -6.65 16.41 14.29
N ARG A 44 -6.40 17.73 14.17
CA ARG A 44 -7.30 18.75 14.76
C ARG A 44 -8.63 18.86 14.03
N GLN A 45 -8.77 18.28 12.83
CA GLN A 45 -10.02 18.32 12.08
C GLN A 45 -11.00 17.25 12.59
N PRO A 46 -12.26 17.61 12.87
CA PRO A 46 -13.27 16.65 13.26
C PRO A 46 -13.52 15.65 12.11
N VAL A 47 -13.78 14.39 12.46
CA VAL A 47 -14.17 13.37 11.47
C VAL A 47 -15.45 13.85 10.76
N PRO A 48 -15.43 14.06 9.44
CA PRO A 48 -16.57 14.61 8.75
C PRO A 48 -17.68 13.57 8.61
N ASN A 49 -18.91 14.03 8.81
CA ASN A 49 -20.10 13.29 8.41
C ASN A 49 -20.21 13.20 6.88
N SER A 50 -21.11 12.35 6.38
CA SER A 50 -21.28 12.11 4.94
C SER A 50 -21.43 13.40 4.12
N ARG A 51 -22.27 14.32 4.57
CA ARG A 51 -22.50 15.61 3.89
C ARG A 51 -21.24 16.48 3.80
N ALA A 52 -20.44 16.52 4.87
CA ALA A 52 -19.18 17.26 4.88
C ALA A 52 -18.13 16.61 3.97
N ARG A 53 -18.13 15.28 3.82
CA ARG A 53 -17.27 14.56 2.86
C ARG A 53 -17.62 14.92 1.43
N GLU A 54 -18.91 14.85 1.08
CA GLU A 54 -19.42 15.21 -0.25
C GLU A 54 -19.13 16.66 -0.61
N ALA A 55 -19.35 17.60 0.33
CA ALA A 55 -19.01 19.00 0.15
C ALA A 55 -17.50 19.23 -0.01
N GLY A 56 -16.67 18.49 0.73
CA GLY A 56 -15.21 18.53 0.60
C GLY A 56 -14.75 18.07 -0.78
N ALA A 57 -15.25 16.92 -1.22
CA ALA A 57 -14.99 16.37 -2.55
C ALA A 57 -15.38 17.36 -3.67
N ALA A 58 -16.59 17.92 -3.64
CA ALA A 58 -17.02 18.91 -4.62
C ALA A 58 -16.13 20.16 -4.65
N ARG A 59 -15.67 20.63 -3.48
CA ARG A 59 -14.75 21.76 -3.37
C ARG A 59 -13.36 21.46 -3.94
N ILE A 60 -12.87 20.23 -3.82
CA ILE A 60 -11.60 19.81 -4.44
C ILE A 60 -11.72 19.90 -5.96
N GLY A 61 -12.75 19.29 -6.55
CA GLY A 61 -12.97 19.33 -8.00
C GLY A 61 -13.11 20.76 -8.53
N ALA A 62 -13.89 21.59 -7.84
CA ALA A 62 -14.06 23.00 -8.20
C ALA A 62 -12.75 23.80 -8.13
N ALA A 63 -11.92 23.58 -7.10
CA ALA A 63 -10.64 24.27 -6.95
C ALA A 63 -9.64 23.87 -8.05
N VAL A 64 -9.56 22.59 -8.39
CA VAL A 64 -8.70 22.10 -9.48
C VAL A 64 -9.18 22.64 -10.84
N GLY A 65 -10.49 22.64 -11.08
CA GLY A 65 -11.08 23.23 -12.29
C GLY A 65 -10.81 24.74 -12.40
N ALA A 66 -10.96 25.48 -11.29
CA ALA A 66 -10.65 26.91 -11.24
C ALA A 66 -9.16 27.19 -11.53
N TYR A 67 -8.24 26.38 -11.00
CA TYR A 67 -6.82 26.49 -11.31
C TYR A 67 -6.54 26.31 -12.81
N PHE A 68 -7.09 25.27 -13.43
CA PHE A 68 -6.85 25.04 -14.87
C PHE A 68 -7.53 26.09 -15.77
N GLY A 69 -8.69 26.59 -15.35
CA GLY A 69 -9.42 27.67 -16.00
C GLY A 69 -8.85 29.08 -15.76
N GLY A 70 -7.80 29.22 -14.94
CA GLY A 70 -7.17 30.51 -14.62
C GLY A 70 -7.95 31.39 -13.65
N GLY A 71 -8.96 30.84 -12.97
CA GLY A 71 -9.76 31.52 -11.96
C GLY A 71 -9.20 31.45 -10.54
N ALA A 72 -8.12 30.70 -10.31
CA ALA A 72 -7.41 30.59 -9.04
C ALA A 72 -5.91 30.37 -9.30
N ASP A 73 -5.06 30.89 -8.42
CA ASP A 73 -3.64 30.59 -8.49
C ASP A 73 -3.28 29.30 -7.71
N TYR A 74 -1.99 28.96 -7.67
CA TYR A 74 -1.53 27.76 -6.96
C TYR A 74 -1.69 27.88 -5.43
N ALA A 75 -1.51 29.07 -4.87
CA ALA A 75 -1.67 29.29 -3.43
C ALA A 75 -3.14 29.14 -3.02
N ASP A 76 -4.06 29.67 -3.83
CA ASP A 76 -5.51 29.51 -3.64
C ASP A 76 -5.93 28.03 -3.68
N LEU A 77 -5.39 27.28 -4.64
CA LEU A 77 -5.61 25.83 -4.74
C LEU A 77 -5.12 25.13 -3.47
N CYS A 78 -3.86 25.33 -3.09
CA CYS A 78 -3.29 24.70 -1.90
C CYS A 78 -4.09 25.05 -0.64
N GLN A 79 -4.44 26.33 -0.45
CA GLN A 79 -5.24 26.78 0.69
C GLN A 79 -6.61 26.10 0.73
N THR A 80 -7.23 25.87 -0.43
CA THR A 80 -8.50 25.16 -0.51
C THR A 80 -8.33 23.70 -0.13
N LEU A 81 -7.33 23.01 -0.68
CA LEU A 81 -7.08 21.58 -0.42
C LEU A 81 -6.78 21.30 1.06
N VAL A 82 -6.05 22.18 1.75
CA VAL A 82 -5.76 22.05 3.19
C VAL A 82 -6.94 22.44 4.09
N SER A 83 -8.00 23.02 3.53
CA SER A 83 -9.18 23.45 4.30
C SER A 83 -10.32 22.42 4.29
N VAL A 84 -10.23 21.40 3.43
CA VAL A 84 -11.29 20.43 3.21
C VAL A 84 -10.86 19.02 3.61
N PHE A 85 -11.84 18.17 3.85
CA PHE A 85 -11.59 16.74 3.96
C PHE A 85 -11.26 16.18 2.58
N CYS A 86 -10.15 15.45 2.48
CA CYS A 86 -9.81 14.70 1.28
C CYS A 86 -10.43 13.30 1.36
N PRO A 87 -11.28 12.91 0.40
CA PRO A 87 -11.84 11.57 0.39
C PRO A 87 -10.75 10.52 0.08
N PRO A 88 -11.06 9.22 0.28
CA PRO A 88 -10.21 8.14 -0.21
C PRO A 88 -9.90 8.27 -1.71
N TRP A 89 -8.75 7.72 -2.13
CA TRP A 89 -8.24 7.87 -3.49
C TRP A 89 -9.22 7.46 -4.60
N HIS A 90 -10.03 6.42 -4.37
CA HIS A 90 -10.96 5.89 -5.39
C HIS A 90 -12.12 6.86 -5.65
N GLU A 91 -12.60 7.57 -4.63
CA GLU A 91 -13.58 8.64 -4.79
C GLU A 91 -12.95 9.88 -5.46
N LEU A 92 -11.69 10.17 -5.11
CA LEU A 92 -10.97 11.33 -5.63
C LEU A 92 -10.75 11.28 -7.15
N ILE A 93 -10.61 10.08 -7.74
CA ILE A 93 -10.54 9.93 -9.21
C ILE A 93 -11.80 10.50 -9.87
N SER A 94 -12.99 10.09 -9.42
CA SER A 94 -14.27 10.56 -9.97
C SER A 94 -14.52 12.05 -9.74
N VAL A 95 -13.93 12.62 -8.68
CA VAL A 95 -13.98 14.07 -8.40
C VAL A 95 -13.12 14.86 -9.37
N LEU A 96 -11.93 14.35 -9.70
CA LEU A 96 -10.96 15.07 -10.52
C LEU A 96 -11.19 14.90 -12.02
N GLU A 97 -11.76 13.78 -12.46
CA GLU A 97 -12.00 13.49 -13.88
C GLU A 97 -12.76 14.61 -14.62
N PRO A 98 -13.90 15.15 -14.11
CA PRO A 98 -14.55 16.29 -14.75
C PRO A 98 -13.70 17.58 -14.72
N ALA A 99 -12.91 17.79 -13.66
CA ALA A 99 -12.11 19.00 -13.47
C ALA A 99 -10.90 19.08 -14.41
N ILE A 100 -10.42 17.93 -14.91
CA ILE A 100 -9.31 17.83 -15.85
C ILE A 100 -9.76 17.51 -17.28
N SER A 101 -11.06 17.36 -17.52
CA SER A 101 -11.60 17.06 -18.84
C SER A 101 -11.26 18.18 -19.84
N GLY A 102 -10.60 17.81 -20.94
CA GLY A 102 -10.14 18.76 -21.95
C GLY A 102 -8.88 19.56 -21.58
N VAL A 103 -8.27 19.29 -20.41
CA VAL A 103 -6.98 19.88 -20.03
C VAL A 103 -5.85 19.08 -20.69
N GLU A 104 -4.86 19.79 -21.24
CA GLU A 104 -3.67 19.17 -21.82
C GLU A 104 -2.90 18.32 -20.79
N PHE A 105 -2.49 17.10 -21.18
CA PHE A 105 -1.76 16.19 -20.30
C PHE A 105 -0.53 16.82 -19.64
N GLY A 106 0.24 17.64 -20.37
CA GLY A 106 1.40 18.33 -19.81
C GLY A 106 1.06 19.27 -18.64
N ARG A 107 -0.11 19.91 -18.67
CA ARG A 107 -0.58 20.77 -17.56
C ARG A 107 -1.02 19.95 -16.35
N VAL A 108 -1.70 18.82 -16.58
CA VAL A 108 -2.11 17.89 -15.52
C VAL A 108 -0.87 17.31 -14.82
N LEU A 109 0.10 16.84 -15.61
CA LEU A 109 1.38 16.33 -15.15
C LEU A 109 2.16 17.37 -14.33
N ALA A 110 2.27 18.61 -14.83
CA ALA A 110 2.96 19.69 -14.15
C ALA A 110 2.33 20.02 -12.78
N LEU A 111 1.00 20.06 -12.68
CA LEU A 111 0.31 20.26 -11.41
C LEU A 111 0.52 19.08 -10.46
N GLY A 112 0.36 17.85 -10.95
CA GLY A 112 0.59 16.63 -10.19
C GLY A 112 1.99 16.62 -9.56
N ARG A 113 3.03 16.85 -10.37
CA ARG A 113 4.42 16.98 -9.93
C ARG A 113 4.60 18.09 -8.90
N ARG A 114 3.99 19.25 -9.11
CA ARG A 114 4.14 20.38 -8.17
C ARG A 114 3.56 20.02 -6.82
N LEU A 115 2.36 19.45 -6.77
CA LEU A 115 1.67 19.06 -5.55
C LEU A 115 2.43 17.96 -4.79
N THR A 116 2.97 16.95 -5.48
CA THR A 116 3.71 15.84 -4.84
C THR A 116 5.12 16.26 -4.38
N ARG A 117 5.82 17.09 -5.15
CA ARG A 117 7.21 17.48 -4.85
C ARG A 117 7.30 18.63 -3.83
N THR A 118 6.26 19.48 -3.74
CA THR A 118 6.28 20.67 -2.86
C THR A 118 5.25 20.65 -1.74
N GLY A 119 4.31 19.69 -1.75
CA GLY A 119 3.24 19.62 -0.76
C GLY A 119 3.76 19.35 0.65
N THR A 120 3.35 20.20 1.58
CA THR A 120 3.67 20.10 3.03
C THR A 120 2.53 19.49 3.83
N ASP A 121 1.42 19.15 3.17
CA ASP A 121 0.21 18.56 3.74
C ASP A 121 -0.23 17.38 2.87
N ARG A 122 -0.73 16.32 3.51
CA ARG A 122 -1.08 15.07 2.83
C ARG A 122 -2.22 15.22 1.82
N ARG A 123 -3.12 16.20 1.99
CA ARG A 123 -4.29 16.39 1.11
C ARG A 123 -3.88 16.92 -0.27
N PRO A 124 -3.12 18.03 -0.39
CA PRO A 124 -2.47 18.40 -1.65
C PRO A 124 -1.69 17.26 -2.31
N VAL A 125 -0.88 16.53 -1.55
CA VAL A 125 -0.06 15.43 -2.09
C VAL A 125 -0.93 14.29 -2.62
N GLN A 126 -2.01 13.92 -1.94
CA GLN A 126 -2.95 12.90 -2.40
C GLN A 126 -3.64 13.31 -3.71
N VAL A 127 -4.05 14.59 -3.84
CA VAL A 127 -4.55 15.15 -5.12
C VAL A 127 -3.48 15.06 -6.20
N GLY A 128 -2.24 15.43 -5.88
CA GLY A 128 -1.12 15.32 -6.81
C GLY A 128 -0.91 13.89 -7.32
N LEU A 129 -0.94 12.89 -6.45
CA LEU A 129 -0.80 11.48 -6.83
C LEU A 129 -1.95 11.02 -7.73
N VAL A 130 -3.20 11.42 -7.46
CA VAL A 130 -4.33 11.05 -8.34
C VAL A 130 -4.21 11.74 -9.70
N LEU A 131 -3.79 13.01 -9.76
CA LEU A 131 -3.55 13.70 -11.03
C LEU A 131 -2.44 13.05 -11.88
N LEU A 132 -1.45 12.43 -11.23
CA LEU A 132 -0.38 11.69 -11.92
C LEU A 132 -0.86 10.35 -12.51
N GLN A 133 -2.04 9.86 -12.16
CA GLN A 133 -2.52 8.58 -12.69
C GLN A 133 -2.75 8.66 -14.21
N GLY A 134 -2.01 7.82 -14.96
CA GLY A 134 -2.12 7.76 -16.41
C GLY A 134 -1.32 8.81 -17.19
N VAL A 135 -0.69 9.76 -16.50
CA VAL A 135 0.19 10.78 -17.12
C VAL A 135 1.60 10.80 -16.55
N ALA A 136 1.86 10.11 -15.43
CA ALA A 136 3.19 9.99 -14.85
C ALA A 136 4.20 9.39 -15.83
N GLU A 137 5.46 9.80 -15.68
CA GLU A 137 6.56 9.33 -16.50
C GLU A 137 7.62 8.63 -15.62
N ALA A 138 8.61 8.00 -16.23
CA ALA A 138 9.69 7.30 -15.52
C ALA A 138 10.44 8.22 -14.53
N GLU A 139 10.55 9.53 -14.82
CA GLU A 139 11.17 10.51 -13.91
C GLU A 139 10.40 10.71 -12.59
N ASP A 140 9.13 10.31 -12.54
CA ASP A 140 8.29 10.48 -11.36
C ASP A 140 8.43 9.34 -10.36
N VAL A 141 9.02 8.20 -10.78
CA VAL A 141 9.12 6.96 -9.99
C VAL A 141 9.80 7.21 -8.64
N ASP A 142 10.91 7.95 -8.62
CA ASP A 142 11.63 8.26 -7.38
C ASP A 142 10.77 9.04 -6.39
N CYS A 143 10.02 10.04 -6.89
CA CYS A 143 9.18 10.87 -6.05
C CYS A 143 7.99 10.10 -5.48
N ILE A 144 7.26 9.37 -6.32
CA ILE A 144 6.08 8.61 -5.88
C ILE A 144 6.47 7.44 -4.97
N SER A 145 7.61 6.78 -5.23
CA SER A 145 8.10 5.69 -4.38
C SER A 145 8.52 6.17 -3.00
N ALA A 146 9.17 7.35 -2.93
CA ALA A 146 9.46 8.00 -1.65
C ALA A 146 8.18 8.41 -0.91
N LEU A 147 7.11 8.80 -1.60
CA LEU A 147 5.84 9.07 -0.92
C LEU A 147 5.14 7.80 -0.43
N ALA A 148 5.24 6.68 -1.15
CA ALA A 148 4.59 5.41 -0.79
C ALA A 148 5.03 4.84 0.56
N ILE A 149 6.26 5.14 1.01
CA ILE A 149 6.78 4.68 2.31
C ILE A 149 6.18 5.44 3.50
N LEU A 150 5.53 6.59 3.27
CA LEU A 150 4.92 7.43 4.32
C LEU A 150 3.52 6.92 4.73
N GLY A 151 3.45 5.68 5.19
CA GLY A 151 2.25 5.07 5.76
C GLY A 151 1.06 4.96 4.79
N ASN A 152 -0.14 4.82 5.36
CA ASN A 152 -1.38 4.49 4.62
C ASN A 152 -1.83 5.58 3.63
N SER A 153 -1.37 6.83 3.78
CA SER A 153 -1.96 7.97 3.07
C SER A 153 -1.74 7.95 1.56
N PHE A 154 -0.69 7.29 1.06
CA PHE A 154 -0.26 7.42 -0.34
C PHE A 154 -0.12 6.11 -1.10
N SER A 155 0.15 5.01 -0.39
CA SER A 155 0.46 3.71 -0.99
C SER A 155 -0.56 3.25 -2.08
N PRO A 156 -1.89 3.33 -1.88
CA PRO A 156 -2.83 2.89 -2.91
C PRO A 156 -2.68 3.66 -4.24
N SER A 157 -2.59 5.00 -4.19
CA SER A 157 -2.47 5.81 -5.39
C SER A 157 -1.14 5.59 -6.10
N VAL A 158 -0.05 5.42 -5.34
CA VAL A 158 1.27 5.12 -5.93
C VAL A 158 1.24 3.77 -6.64
N VAL A 159 0.65 2.74 -6.05
CA VAL A 159 0.53 1.42 -6.68
C VAL A 159 -0.23 1.50 -8.01
N GLU A 160 -1.31 2.27 -8.09
CA GLU A 160 -2.04 2.46 -9.36
C GLU A 160 -1.23 3.19 -10.43
N ILE A 161 -0.35 4.13 -10.05
CA ILE A 161 0.59 4.76 -10.98
C ILE A 161 1.63 3.75 -11.45
N LEU A 162 2.24 3.02 -10.52
CA LEU A 162 3.34 2.10 -10.79
C LEU A 162 2.95 0.95 -11.71
N LYS A 163 1.72 0.43 -11.60
CA LYS A 163 1.20 -0.62 -12.51
C LYS A 163 1.32 -0.29 -14.00
N ARG A 164 1.46 1.00 -14.35
CA ARG A 164 1.60 1.48 -15.73
C ARG A 164 3.03 1.90 -16.09
N MET A 165 3.97 1.81 -15.15
CA MET A 165 5.38 2.16 -15.36
C MET A 165 6.17 0.96 -15.90
N PRO A 166 7.32 1.19 -16.55
CA PRO A 166 8.28 0.13 -16.82
C PRO A 166 8.77 -0.51 -15.52
N ASP A 167 8.92 -1.83 -15.52
CA ASP A 167 9.40 -2.63 -14.38
C ASP A 167 8.67 -2.33 -13.04
N PRO A 168 7.33 -2.50 -13.02
CA PRO A 168 6.53 -2.23 -11.83
C PRO A 168 6.93 -3.12 -10.65
N ASP A 169 7.27 -4.37 -10.93
CA ASP A 169 7.55 -5.40 -9.94
C ASP A 169 8.75 -5.04 -9.06
N THR A 170 9.87 -4.59 -9.64
CA THR A 170 11.06 -4.16 -8.88
C THR A 170 10.73 -3.02 -7.92
N THR A 171 9.95 -2.04 -8.40
CA THR A 171 9.59 -0.87 -7.59
C THR A 171 8.59 -1.25 -6.49
N LEU A 172 7.55 -2.02 -6.82
CA LEU A 172 6.57 -2.50 -5.85
C LEU A 172 7.22 -3.38 -4.77
N TRP A 173 8.17 -4.24 -5.17
CA TRP A 173 8.94 -5.06 -4.24
C TRP A 173 9.82 -4.19 -3.31
N TRP A 174 10.46 -3.15 -3.85
CA TRP A 174 11.21 -2.18 -3.06
C TRP A 174 10.33 -1.47 -2.02
N ILE A 175 9.10 -1.09 -2.37
CA ILE A 175 8.12 -0.48 -1.46
C ILE A 175 7.67 -1.48 -0.40
N ALA A 176 7.23 -2.69 -0.80
CA ALA A 176 6.70 -3.71 0.11
C ALA A 176 7.68 -4.06 1.24
N ARG A 177 8.98 -4.10 0.93
CA ARG A 177 10.09 -4.33 1.89
C ARG A 177 10.27 -3.21 2.92
N ARG A 178 9.77 -2.00 2.63
CA ARG A 178 9.97 -0.77 3.43
C ARG A 178 8.70 -0.24 4.09
N THR A 179 7.56 -0.85 3.80
CA THR A 179 6.27 -0.52 4.41
C THR A 179 5.82 -1.60 5.37
N THR A 180 4.97 -1.26 6.33
CA THR A 180 4.18 -2.20 7.16
C THR A 180 2.71 -1.76 7.17
N ALA A 181 1.83 -2.49 7.85
CA ALA A 181 0.41 -2.18 7.94
C ALA A 181 -0.24 -1.95 6.56
N TRP A 182 -1.21 -1.04 6.48
CA TRP A 182 -1.94 -0.72 5.25
C TRP A 182 -1.01 -0.33 4.09
N ALA A 183 0.12 0.32 4.36
CA ALA A 183 1.06 0.73 3.32
C ALA A 183 1.68 -0.48 2.59
N ARG A 184 1.79 -1.63 3.26
CA ARG A 184 2.29 -2.89 2.68
C ARG A 184 1.21 -3.68 1.93
N VAL A 185 -0.06 -3.57 2.33
CA VAL A 185 -1.16 -4.34 1.72
C VAL A 185 -1.19 -4.16 0.20
N TYR A 186 -1.26 -2.92 -0.27
CA TYR A 186 -1.38 -2.60 -1.69
C TYR A 186 -0.22 -3.09 -2.57
N PRO A 187 1.07 -2.86 -2.24
CA PRO A 187 2.16 -3.36 -3.08
C PRO A 187 2.26 -4.89 -3.04
N VAL A 188 1.95 -5.56 -1.92
CA VAL A 188 1.96 -7.03 -1.86
C VAL A 188 0.84 -7.63 -2.71
N GLU A 189 -0.40 -7.13 -2.59
CA GLU A 189 -1.51 -7.57 -3.44
C GLU A 189 -1.22 -7.32 -4.94
N ALA A 190 -0.61 -6.18 -5.27
CA ALA A 190 -0.21 -5.90 -6.65
C ALA A 190 0.79 -6.94 -7.16
N LEU A 191 1.85 -7.23 -6.38
CA LEU A 191 2.84 -8.24 -6.73
C LEU A 191 2.23 -9.63 -6.88
N CYS A 192 1.34 -10.06 -5.97
CA CYS A 192 0.63 -11.35 -6.07
C CYS A 192 -0.13 -11.50 -7.39
N ARG A 193 -0.60 -10.40 -7.98
CA ARG A 193 -1.39 -10.40 -9.22
C ARG A 193 -0.55 -10.28 -10.48
N THR A 194 0.60 -9.62 -10.42
CA THR A 194 1.38 -9.28 -11.62
C THR A 194 2.69 -10.02 -11.73
N THR A 195 3.31 -10.41 -10.61
CA THR A 195 4.71 -10.84 -10.66
C THR A 195 4.91 -12.27 -11.14
N THR A 196 5.87 -12.42 -12.04
CA THR A 196 6.39 -13.72 -12.48
C THR A 196 7.82 -13.96 -12.01
N ASP A 197 8.46 -12.99 -11.34
CA ASP A 197 9.84 -13.10 -10.89
C ASP A 197 9.96 -14.12 -9.72
N PRO A 198 10.72 -15.23 -9.90
CA PRO A 198 10.91 -16.21 -8.85
C PRO A 198 11.55 -15.64 -7.57
N ALA A 199 12.42 -14.63 -7.67
CA ALA A 199 13.06 -14.01 -6.52
C ALA A 199 12.05 -13.20 -5.69
N ILE A 200 11.13 -12.51 -6.34
CA ILE A 200 10.05 -11.77 -5.66
C ILE A 200 9.08 -12.75 -5.01
N LYS A 201 8.66 -13.82 -5.71
CA LYS A 201 7.82 -14.88 -5.13
C LYS A 201 8.48 -15.55 -3.93
N ALA A 202 9.77 -15.86 -4.03
CA ALA A 202 10.56 -16.40 -2.93
C ALA A 202 10.63 -15.44 -1.74
N TRP A 203 10.71 -14.13 -1.97
CA TRP A 203 10.64 -13.13 -0.91
C TRP A 203 9.25 -13.04 -0.27
N LEU A 204 8.19 -13.06 -1.08
CA LEU A 204 6.80 -13.03 -0.60
C LEU A 204 6.53 -14.18 0.38
N LEU A 205 6.88 -15.42 -0.01
CA LEU A 205 6.69 -16.59 0.85
C LEU A 205 7.44 -16.53 2.18
N ARG A 206 8.57 -15.82 2.23
CA ARG A 206 9.47 -15.80 3.40
C ARG A 206 9.27 -14.60 4.31
N HIS A 207 8.87 -13.45 3.77
CA HIS A 207 9.00 -12.17 4.49
C HIS A 207 7.81 -11.21 4.35
N SER A 208 6.84 -11.45 3.45
CA SER A 208 5.77 -10.45 3.26
C SER A 208 4.76 -10.45 4.40
N VAL A 209 4.44 -11.63 4.94
CA VAL A 209 3.54 -11.79 6.09
C VAL A 209 4.33 -11.60 7.38
N THR A 210 3.76 -10.80 8.28
CA THR A 210 4.33 -10.49 9.60
C THR A 210 3.25 -10.64 10.67
N ASP A 211 3.59 -10.38 11.94
CA ASP A 211 2.62 -10.38 13.05
C ASP A 211 1.57 -9.25 12.98
N ASP A 212 1.62 -8.41 11.95
CA ASP A 212 0.62 -7.38 11.67
C ASP A 212 -0.72 -8.03 11.28
N PRO A 213 -1.84 -7.74 11.96
CA PRO A 213 -3.16 -8.27 11.60
C PRO A 213 -3.56 -7.97 10.15
N LEU A 214 -3.06 -6.89 9.56
CA LEU A 214 -3.35 -6.51 8.18
C LEU A 214 -2.71 -7.45 7.15
N SER A 215 -1.78 -8.33 7.56
CA SER A 215 -1.32 -9.41 6.69
C SER A 215 -2.44 -10.39 6.31
N GLY A 216 -3.51 -10.48 7.09
CA GLY A 216 -4.69 -11.30 6.76
C GLY A 216 -5.39 -10.90 5.45
N TYR A 217 -5.22 -9.66 4.97
CA TYR A 217 -5.78 -9.22 3.69
C TYR A 217 -5.16 -9.93 2.48
N TYR A 218 -3.86 -10.23 2.54
CA TYR A 218 -3.11 -10.76 1.39
C TYR A 218 -2.43 -12.12 1.63
N ALA A 219 -2.42 -12.66 2.84
CA ALA A 219 -1.73 -13.94 3.13
C ALA A 219 -2.20 -15.10 2.25
N GLY A 220 -3.52 -15.22 2.02
CA GLY A 220 -4.08 -16.21 1.10
C GLY A 220 -3.68 -15.97 -0.36
N GLU A 221 -3.64 -14.71 -0.80
CA GLU A 221 -3.16 -14.37 -2.15
C GLU A 221 -1.67 -14.72 -2.31
N VAL A 222 -0.83 -14.48 -1.30
CA VAL A 222 0.59 -14.89 -1.28
C VAL A 222 0.72 -16.40 -1.39
N ALA A 223 -0.03 -17.16 -0.57
CA ALA A 223 0.03 -18.62 -0.58
C ALA A 223 -0.27 -19.22 -1.96
N VAL A 224 -1.30 -18.68 -2.64
CA VAL A 224 -1.74 -19.15 -3.96
C VAL A 224 -0.81 -18.66 -5.07
N SER A 225 -0.55 -17.35 -5.16
CA SER A 225 0.22 -16.76 -6.27
C SER A 225 1.68 -17.19 -6.30
N CYS A 226 2.24 -17.51 -5.13
CA CYS A 226 3.64 -17.91 -4.98
C CYS A 226 3.83 -19.43 -4.85
N ASP A 227 2.76 -20.23 -4.97
CA ASP A 227 2.80 -21.68 -4.85
C ASP A 227 3.46 -22.17 -3.54
N LEU A 228 2.86 -21.79 -2.40
CA LEU A 228 3.34 -22.22 -1.09
C LEU A 228 3.41 -23.74 -0.97
N ARG A 229 2.50 -24.46 -1.64
CA ARG A 229 2.51 -25.92 -1.66
C ARG A 229 3.79 -26.44 -2.32
N GLY A 230 4.05 -26.07 -3.57
CA GLY A 230 5.25 -26.49 -4.28
C GLY A 230 6.53 -26.07 -3.56
N ALA A 231 6.55 -24.90 -2.96
CA ALA A 231 7.69 -24.42 -2.17
C ALA A 231 8.01 -25.34 -0.97
N LEU A 232 7.00 -25.91 -0.30
CA LEU A 232 7.19 -26.83 0.84
C LEU A 232 7.41 -28.29 0.44
N GLU A 233 7.20 -28.66 -0.82
CA GLU A 233 7.43 -30.02 -1.33
C GLU A 233 8.92 -30.35 -1.48
N VAL A 234 9.81 -29.35 -1.42
CA VAL A 234 11.27 -29.59 -1.41
C VAL A 234 11.69 -30.46 -0.22
N PRO A 235 12.72 -31.32 -0.34
CA PRO A 235 13.08 -32.26 0.72
C PRO A 235 13.46 -31.58 2.04
N GLU A 236 14.23 -30.49 1.95
CA GLU A 236 14.75 -29.72 3.08
C GLU A 236 14.48 -28.22 2.85
N PRO A 237 13.29 -27.73 3.21
CA PRO A 237 12.97 -26.30 3.17
C PRO A 237 13.91 -25.52 4.11
N ASP A 238 14.35 -24.33 3.67
CA ASP A 238 15.12 -23.44 4.54
C ASP A 238 14.26 -22.86 5.68
N GLU A 239 14.91 -22.47 6.78
CA GLU A 239 14.23 -21.92 7.97
C GLU A 239 13.38 -20.69 7.64
N ALA A 240 13.84 -19.83 6.73
CA ALA A 240 13.10 -18.62 6.37
C ALA A 240 11.79 -18.94 5.63
N LEU A 241 11.78 -20.01 4.81
CA LEU A 241 10.57 -20.52 4.19
C LEU A 241 9.63 -21.14 5.22
N LEU A 242 10.15 -21.87 6.22
CA LEU A 242 9.32 -22.41 7.29
C LEU A 242 8.71 -21.30 8.15
N ASP A 243 9.48 -20.27 8.52
CA ASP A 243 8.99 -19.12 9.28
C ASP A 243 7.91 -18.35 8.51
N GLY A 244 8.17 -18.07 7.23
CA GLY A 244 7.20 -17.41 6.36
C GLY A 244 5.94 -18.23 6.13
N ALA A 245 6.07 -19.55 5.94
CA ALA A 245 4.94 -20.47 5.82
C ALA A 245 4.09 -20.49 7.10
N GLU A 246 4.73 -20.53 8.28
CA GLU A 246 4.02 -20.46 9.57
C GLU A 246 3.23 -19.15 9.70
N ALA A 247 3.88 -18.02 9.37
CA ALA A 247 3.26 -16.70 9.41
C ALA A 247 2.05 -16.61 8.46
N ILE A 248 2.19 -17.09 7.22
CA ILE A 248 1.11 -17.15 6.23
C ILE A 248 -0.06 -18.00 6.75
N LEU A 249 0.21 -19.21 7.24
CA LEU A 249 -0.83 -20.13 7.71
C LEU A 249 -1.56 -19.59 8.94
N HIS A 250 -0.85 -18.95 9.87
CA HIS A 250 -1.48 -18.28 11.01
C HIS A 250 -2.31 -17.07 10.60
N ALA A 251 -1.84 -16.25 9.66
CA ALA A 251 -2.60 -15.12 9.15
C ALA A 251 -3.88 -15.59 8.46
N MET A 252 -3.84 -16.70 7.72
CA MET A 252 -5.02 -17.30 7.08
C MET A 252 -5.99 -17.93 8.09
N ASP A 253 -5.51 -18.61 9.14
CA ASP A 253 -6.38 -19.16 10.21
C ASP A 253 -7.10 -18.06 10.98
N ARG A 254 -6.47 -16.88 11.09
CA ARG A 254 -6.99 -15.71 11.83
C ARG A 254 -7.62 -14.65 10.93
N ALA A 255 -7.75 -14.90 9.62
CA ALA A 255 -8.12 -13.88 8.65
C ALA A 255 -9.48 -13.26 8.96
N GLY A 256 -10.44 -14.02 9.52
CA GLY A 256 -11.69 -13.47 10.06
C GLY A 256 -12.52 -12.66 9.05
N GLY A 257 -12.40 -12.95 7.75
CA GLY A 257 -13.05 -12.22 6.66
C GLY A 257 -12.24 -11.05 6.05
N MET A 258 -11.01 -10.80 6.50
CA MET A 258 -10.13 -9.79 5.90
C MET A 258 -9.58 -10.21 4.52
N GLY A 259 -9.45 -11.52 4.28
CA GLY A 259 -8.96 -12.10 3.04
C GLY A 259 -9.23 -13.60 2.99
N PRO A 260 -8.71 -14.33 1.97
CA PRO A 260 -8.93 -15.77 1.84
C PRO A 260 -8.30 -16.53 3.02
N GLY A 261 -9.16 -17.12 3.86
CA GLY A 261 -8.76 -17.98 4.97
C GLY A 261 -8.39 -19.40 4.55
N LEU A 262 -7.97 -20.23 5.52
CA LEU A 262 -7.61 -21.63 5.28
C LEU A 262 -8.76 -22.45 4.67
N GLU A 263 -10.00 -22.13 5.04
CA GLU A 263 -11.20 -22.78 4.52
C GLU A 263 -11.47 -22.51 3.03
N HIS A 264 -10.86 -21.46 2.48
CA HIS A 264 -10.96 -21.08 1.07
C HIS A 264 -9.71 -21.47 0.25
N TYR A 265 -8.66 -21.98 0.92
CA TYR A 265 -7.43 -22.39 0.26
C TYR A 265 -7.45 -23.88 -0.07
N HIS A 266 -7.54 -24.18 -1.37
CA HIS A 266 -7.64 -25.55 -1.89
C HIS A 266 -6.57 -26.51 -1.31
N ASP A 267 -5.33 -26.02 -1.21
CA ASP A 267 -4.19 -26.81 -0.74
C ASP A 267 -3.95 -26.73 0.78
N ALA A 268 -4.90 -26.19 1.57
CA ALA A 268 -4.72 -25.99 3.01
C ALA A 268 -4.33 -27.29 3.74
N VAL A 269 -5.05 -28.38 3.50
CA VAL A 269 -4.79 -29.69 4.14
C VAL A 269 -3.39 -30.24 3.80
N PRO A 270 -3.00 -30.42 2.51
CA PRO A 270 -1.68 -30.92 2.20
C PRO A 270 -0.55 -30.00 2.69
N VAL A 271 -0.72 -28.67 2.59
CA VAL A 271 0.26 -27.70 3.08
C VAL A 271 0.44 -27.79 4.59
N LEU A 272 -0.65 -27.79 5.37
CA LEU A 272 -0.59 -27.90 6.82
C LEU A 272 0.07 -29.21 7.25
N ARG A 273 -0.26 -30.33 6.61
CA ARG A 273 0.38 -31.63 6.91
C ARG A 273 1.87 -31.59 6.60
N ARG A 274 2.27 -31.04 5.46
CA ARG A 274 3.67 -30.95 5.06
C ARG A 274 4.46 -30.06 6.02
N PHE A 275 3.94 -28.88 6.33
CA PHE A 275 4.55 -27.96 7.29
C PHE A 275 4.73 -28.61 8.68
N LEU A 276 3.71 -29.31 9.17
CA LEU A 276 3.73 -29.98 10.49
C LEU A 276 4.69 -31.19 10.57
N GLN A 277 5.28 -31.64 9.46
CA GLN A 277 6.39 -32.60 9.49
C GLN A 277 7.71 -31.94 9.92
N PHE A 278 7.83 -30.62 9.73
CA PHE A 278 9.03 -29.86 10.04
C PHE A 278 8.92 -29.06 11.35
N ARG A 279 7.76 -28.46 11.62
CA ARG A 279 7.54 -27.66 12.84
C ARG A 279 6.32 -28.14 13.63
N GLU A 280 6.49 -28.24 14.94
CA GLU A 280 5.39 -28.42 15.89
C GLU A 280 4.64 -27.09 16.06
N SER A 281 3.36 -27.04 15.68
CA SER A 281 2.49 -25.89 15.90
C SER A 281 1.12 -26.35 16.37
N PRO A 282 0.84 -26.36 17.70
CA PRO A 282 -0.46 -26.75 18.24
C PRO A 282 -1.65 -25.99 17.64
N PRO A 283 -1.59 -24.66 17.40
CA PRO A 283 -2.69 -23.95 16.78
C PRO A 283 -2.96 -24.41 15.34
N LEU A 284 -1.92 -24.63 14.52
CA LEU A 284 -2.08 -25.10 13.14
C LEU A 284 -2.53 -26.57 13.08
N ARG A 285 -2.11 -27.40 14.04
CA ARG A 285 -2.65 -28.76 14.21
C ARG A 285 -4.15 -28.73 14.53
N ALA A 286 -4.58 -27.80 15.39
CA ALA A 286 -6.00 -27.60 15.67
C ALA A 286 -6.76 -27.07 14.45
N ALA A 287 -6.16 -26.17 13.66
CA ALA A 287 -6.73 -25.70 12.40
C ALA A 287 -6.92 -26.84 11.39
N LEU A 288 -5.91 -27.69 11.21
CA LEU A 288 -5.99 -28.88 10.37
C LEU A 288 -7.14 -29.82 10.78
N ALA A 289 -7.39 -29.96 12.08
CA ALA A 289 -8.49 -30.80 12.58
C ALA A 289 -9.90 -30.19 12.34
N ARG A 290 -10.00 -28.87 12.14
CA ARG A 290 -11.26 -28.17 11.83
C ARG A 290 -11.61 -28.18 10.34
N LEU A 291 -10.61 -28.33 9.47
CA LEU A 291 -10.83 -28.34 8.03
C LEU A 291 -11.55 -29.62 7.60
N PRO A 292 -12.47 -29.54 6.61
CA PRO A 292 -13.05 -30.73 6.03
C PRO A 292 -11.92 -31.61 5.45
N PRO A 293 -12.05 -32.95 5.51
CA PRO A 293 -11.12 -33.80 4.78
C PRO A 293 -11.19 -33.39 3.31
N GLY A 294 -10.05 -32.93 2.76
CA GLY A 294 -9.96 -32.57 1.34
C GLY A 294 -10.49 -33.69 0.46
N PRO A 295 -10.88 -33.41 -0.80
CA PRO A 295 -11.27 -34.46 -1.74
C PRO A 295 -10.16 -35.51 -1.72
N ARG A 296 -10.48 -36.68 -1.15
CA ARG A 296 -9.52 -37.76 -1.01
C ARG A 296 -8.97 -38.04 -2.39
N ASP A 297 -7.68 -38.37 -2.43
CA ASP A 297 -7.04 -39.17 -3.46
C ASP A 297 -8.02 -40.23 -4.00
N ALA A 298 -8.78 -39.83 -5.02
CA ALA A 298 -9.54 -40.72 -5.86
C ALA A 298 -8.55 -41.17 -6.91
N SER A 299 -7.83 -42.24 -6.60
CA SER A 299 -7.00 -42.95 -7.57
C SER A 299 -6.97 -44.42 -7.17
N PRO A 300 -7.08 -45.33 -8.14
CA PRO A 300 -8.11 -45.45 -9.18
C PRO A 300 -9.21 -46.45 -8.78
#